data_AF-A0A2W5YY52-F1
#
_entry.id   AF-A0A2W5YY52-F1
#
_cell.length_a   1.000
_cell.length_b   1.000
_cell.length_c   1.000
_cell.angle_alpha   90.00
_cell.angle_beta   90.00
_cell.angle_gamma   90.00
#
_symmetry.space_group_name_H-M   'P 1'
#
loop_
_entity.id
_entity.type
_entity.pdbx_description
1 polymer ?
#
loop_
_entity_poly.entity_id
_entity_poly.type
_entity_poly.pdbx_seq_one_letter_code
_entity_poly.pdbx_strand_id
1 'polypeptide(L)' 'SGQVFHWEKWEEGFVGAIGELPVHVEQCGDVLKVREAGTASPARGTPALPGTVARYFALDHPLAKI' A
#
# COMPACT_ATOMS: atom_id res chain seq x y z
N SER A 1 -6.35 17.08 -13.75
CA SER A 1 -5.76 16.80 -12.42
C SER A 1 -6.30 15.48 -11.93
N GLY A 2 -5.57 14.39 -12.16
CA GLY A 2 -6.06 13.05 -11.84
C GLY A 2 -4.86 12.17 -11.56
N GLN A 3 -4.49 12.09 -10.29
CA GLN A 3 -3.62 11.02 -9.83
C GLN A 3 -4.49 9.76 -9.87
N VAL A 4 -4.44 9.03 -10.99
CA VAL A 4 -5.21 7.80 -11.17
C VAL A 4 -4.48 6.73 -10.41
N PHE A 5 -4.91 6.48 -9.18
CA PHE A 5 -4.45 5.34 -8.42
C PHE A 5 -5.25 4.13 -8.85
N HIS A 6 -4.59 3.10 -9.41
CA HIS A 6 -5.22 1.85 -9.82
C HIS A 6 -5.55 0.99 -8.59
N TRP A 7 -6.51 1.45 -7.78
CA TRP A 7 -7.08 0.67 -6.68
C TRP A 7 -8.46 0.15 -7.08
N GLU A 8 -8.62 -1.16 -7.03
CA GLU A 8 -9.91 -1.82 -7.18
C GLU A 8 -10.35 -2.35 -5.81
N LYS A 9 -11.61 -2.14 -5.45
CA LYS A 9 -12.15 -2.69 -4.20
C LYS A 9 -12.30 -4.21 -4.35
N TRP A 10 -11.73 -4.96 -3.42
CA TRP A 10 -11.82 -6.42 -3.38
C TRP A 10 -12.03 -6.89 -1.94
N GLU A 11 -13.11 -7.62 -1.68
CA GLU A 11 -13.52 -8.05 -0.33
C GLU A 11 -13.55 -6.87 0.68
N GLU A 12 -12.80 -6.99 1.78
CA GLU A 12 -12.71 -5.98 2.86
C GLU A 12 -11.63 -4.92 2.59
N GLY A 13 -10.95 -4.97 1.45
CA GLY A 13 -9.81 -4.11 1.14
C GLY A 13 -9.78 -3.61 -0.29
N PHE A 14 -8.59 -3.22 -0.70
CA PHE A 14 -8.30 -2.73 -2.05
C PHE A 14 -7.08 -3.45 -2.60
N VAL A 15 -7.16 -3.88 -3.86
CA VAL A 15 -6.03 -4.39 -4.63
C VAL A 15 -5.53 -3.30 -5.55
N GLY A 16 -4.21 -3.17 -5.65
CA GLY A 16 -3.58 -2.18 -6.51
C GLY A 16 -2.09 -2.42 -6.62
N ALA A 17 -1.37 -1.42 -7.10
CA ALA A 17 0.08 -1.46 -7.18
C ALA A 17 0.72 -0.21 -6.57
N ILE A 18 1.78 -0.41 -5.78
CA ILE A 18 2.66 0.66 -5.31
C ILE A 18 3.98 0.51 -6.06
N GLY A 19 4.20 1.35 -7.08
CA GLY A 19 5.27 1.11 -8.06
C GLY A 19 5.02 -0.18 -8.82
N GLU A 20 5.97 -1.11 -8.78
CA GLU A 20 5.86 -2.44 -9.40
C GLU A 20 5.37 -3.51 -8.40
N LEU A 21 5.04 -3.14 -7.17
CA LEU A 21 4.61 -4.06 -6.12
C LEU A 21 3.08 -4.20 -6.13
N PRO A 22 2.52 -5.32 -6.59
CA PRO A 22 1.10 -5.59 -6.43
C PRO A 22 0.80 -5.81 -4.95
N VAL A 23 -0.18 -5.11 -4.41
CA VAL A 23 -0.52 -5.14 -2.99
C VAL A 23 -2.02 -5.22 -2.77
N HIS A 24 -2.41 -5.93 -1.71
CA HIS A 24 -3.72 -5.86 -1.10
C HIS A 24 -3.60 -5.07 0.21
N VAL A 25 -4.41 -4.04 0.37
CA VAL A 25 -4.46 -3.19 1.57
C VAL A 25 -5.83 -3.24 2.23
N GLU A 26 -5.86 -3.42 3.54
CA GLU A 26 -7.08 -3.47 4.34
C GLU A 26 -6.89 -2.61 5.58
N GLN A 27 -7.82 -1.68 5.83
CA GLN A 27 -7.83 -0.92 7.07
C GLN A 27 -8.67 -1.67 8.12
N CYS A 28 -8.05 -1.95 9.27
CA CYS A 28 -8.69 -2.58 10.41
C CYS A 28 -8.50 -1.67 11.63
N GLY A 29 -9.47 -0.79 11.86
CA GLY A 29 -9.34 0.26 12.89
C GLY A 29 -8.21 1.24 12.58
N ASP A 30 -7.24 1.31 13.47
CA ASP A 30 -6.02 2.12 13.40
C ASP A 30 -4.84 1.40 12.70
N VAL A 31 -5.05 0.15 12.28
CA VAL A 31 -4.02 -0.66 11.63
C VAL A 31 -4.29 -0.79 10.12
N LEU A 32 -3.27 -0.52 9.31
CA LEU A 32 -3.28 -0.82 7.88
C LEU A 32 -2.56 -2.17 7.64
N LYS A 33 -3.32 -3.21 7.32
CA LYS A 33 -2.76 -4.51 6.92
C LYS A 33 -2.37 -4.43 5.45
N VAL A 34 -1.14 -4.83 5.13
CA VAL A 34 -0.66 -4.90 3.75
C VAL A 34 -0.11 -6.27 3.44
N ARG A 35 -0.54 -6.84 2.31
CA ARG A 35 -0.01 -8.09 1.76
C ARG A 35 0.49 -7.83 0.35
N GLU A 36 1.71 -8.29 0.06
CA GLU A 36 2.20 -8.33 -1.31
C GLU A 36 1.51 -9.48 -2.05
N ALA A 37 0.96 -9.20 -3.23
CA ALA A 37 0.26 -10.18 -4.04
C ALA A 37 1.23 -10.83 -5.02
N GLY A 38 1.86 -11.94 -4.62
CA GLY A 38 2.74 -12.72 -5.49
C GLY A 38 3.75 -13.57 -4.72
N THR A 39 4.38 -14.52 -5.41
CA THR A 39 5.53 -15.29 -4.88
C THR A 39 6.78 -14.43 -4.93
N ALA A 40 6.89 -13.44 -4.05
CA ALA A 40 8.09 -12.63 -3.95
C ALA A 40 9.20 -13.43 -3.25
N SER A 41 10.08 -14.04 -4.04
CA SER A 41 11.44 -14.29 -3.58
C SER A 41 12.04 -12.93 -3.22
N PRO A 42 12.61 -12.72 -2.02
CA PRO A 42 13.15 -11.42 -1.65
C PRO A 42 14.30 -11.06 -2.59
N ALA A 43 14.01 -10.26 -3.62
CA ALA A 43 15.02 -9.69 -4.48
C ALA A 43 15.89 -8.78 -3.62
N ARG A 44 17.20 -9.08 -3.60
CA ARG A 44 18.20 -8.42 -2.78
C ARG A 44 18.33 -6.96 -3.25
N GLY A 45 17.56 -6.05 -2.65
CA GLY A 45 17.55 -4.63 -3.02
C GLY A 45 16.19 -3.93 -2.92
N THR A 46 15.07 -4.66 -2.79
CA THR A 46 13.76 -4.03 -2.65
C THR A 46 13.59 -3.43 -1.25
N PRO A 47 13.18 -2.15 -1.09
CA PRO A 47 12.86 -1.60 0.21
C PRO A 47 11.79 -2.45 0.89
N ALA A 48 11.92 -2.68 2.20
CA ALA A 48 10.95 -3.46 2.95
C ALA A 48 9.54 -2.91 2.71
N LEU A 49 8.59 -3.80 2.39
CA LEU A 49 7.18 -3.48 2.08
C LEU A 49 6.57 -2.44 3.06
N PRO A 50 6.77 -2.53 4.39
CA PRO A 50 6.24 -1.53 5.33
C PRO A 50 6.75 -0.10 5.07
N GLY A 51 8.03 0.07 4.73
CA GLY A 51 8.61 1.38 4.49
C GLY A 51 8.10 2.01 3.18
N THR A 52 7.88 1.20 2.16
CA THR A 52 7.29 1.66 0.89
C THR A 52 5.84 2.07 1.07
N VAL A 53 5.05 1.27 1.79
CA VAL A 53 3.65 1.58 2.14
C VAL A 53 3.55 2.88 2.95
N ALA A 54 4.35 3.01 4.02
CA ALA A 54 4.30 4.18 4.89
C ALA A 54 4.56 5.49 4.13
N ARG A 55 5.55 5.50 3.23
CA ARG A 55 5.83 6.66 2.38
C ARG A 55 4.72 6.94 1.37
N TYR A 56 4.17 5.90 0.75
CA TYR A 56 3.12 6.06 -0.26
C TYR A 56 1.85 6.67 0.33
N PHE A 57 1.44 6.21 1.51
CA PHE A 57 0.29 6.75 2.23
C PHE A 57 0.63 7.95 3.13
N ALA A 58 1.89 8.40 3.14
CA ALA A 58 2.38 9.46 4.02
C ALA A 58 1.97 9.27 5.49
N LEU A 59 2.08 8.05 6.02
CA LEU A 59 1.63 7.70 7.38
C LEU A 59 2.41 8.44 8.49
N ASP A 60 3.58 8.99 8.15
CA ASP A 60 4.41 9.84 9.00
C ASP A 60 3.94 11.30 9.05
N HIS A 61 2.98 11.67 8.20
CA HIS A 61 2.42 13.02 8.14
C HIS A 61 1.00 13.01 8.73
N PRO A 62 0.72 13.79 9.79
CA PRO A 62 -0.64 13.92 10.28
C PRO A 62 -1.48 14.53 9.16
N LEU A 63 -2.61 13.90 8.85
CA LEU A 63 -3.61 14.46 7.95
C LEU A 63 -4.14 15.73 8.62
N ALA A 64 -3.56 16.88 8.30
CA ALA A 64 -4.08 18.16 8.76
C ALA A 64 -5.56 18.20 8.37
N LYS A 65 -6.44 18.60 9.29
CA LYS A 65 -7.88 18.74 9.01
C LYS A 65 -8.04 19.58 7.74
N ILE A 66 -8.48 18.91 6.68
CA ILE A 66 -8.83 19.50 5.38
C ILE A 66 -10.14 20.28 5.52
#